data_AF-A0A4Y1R068-F1
#
_entry.id   AF-A0A4Y1R068-F1
#
_cell.length_a   1.000
_cell.length_b   1.000
_cell.length_c   1.000
_cell.angle_alpha   90.00
_cell.angle_beta   90.00
_cell.angle_gamma   90.00
#
_symmetry.space_group_name_H-M   'P 1'
#
loop_
_entity.id
_entity.type
_entity.pdbx_description
1 polymer ?
#
loop_
_entity_poly.entity_id
_entity_poly.type
_entity_poly.pdbx_seq_one_letter_code
_entity_poly.pdbx_strand_id
1 'polypeptide(L)'
;MCEDCIFGKQKRVSFQTSGRTPKKERLELVHSDVWGPTTISSIGGKHYFVTFIDDHSRKVWVYFLKHKSEVFEAFKRWKAMVENETGLKIKRLRTDNGGEYEDTRFKKFCYEQGIRMERTVPGTPQHNGVAERMNRTLTERARSIRIQSGLPKQFWAEAVNTAAYLINRPIGSIGA
;
A
#
# COMPACT_ATOMS: atom_id res chain seq x y z
N MET A 1 33.87 -17.39 -8.66
CA MET A 1 32.58 -16.68 -8.69
C MET A 1 31.72 -17.41 -9.72
N CYS A 2 30.64 -18.08 -9.31
CA CYS A 2 29.92 -19.06 -10.14
C CYS A 2 29.01 -18.39 -11.19
N GLU A 3 28.93 -18.95 -12.41
CA GLU A 3 28.02 -18.50 -13.47
C GLU A 3 26.55 -18.56 -13.05
N ASP A 4 26.16 -19.54 -12.22
CA ASP A 4 24.79 -19.66 -11.67
C ASP A 4 24.42 -18.50 -10.73
N CYS A 5 25.39 -17.89 -10.06
CA CYS A 5 25.17 -16.70 -9.22
C CYS A 5 24.89 -15.44 -10.06
N ILE A 6 25.25 -15.43 -11.34
CA ILE A 6 25.03 -14.32 -12.27
C ILE A 6 23.62 -14.41 -12.87
N PHE A 7 23.18 -15.61 -13.25
CA PHE A 7 21.81 -15.82 -13.77
C PHE A 7 20.72 -15.64 -12.71
N GLY A 8 20.99 -15.95 -11.43
CA GLY A 8 20.05 -15.70 -10.33
C GLY A 8 19.86 -14.22 -9.96
N LYS A 9 20.68 -13.30 -10.49
CA LYS A 9 20.69 -11.86 -10.15
C LYS A 9 20.30 -10.92 -11.30
N GLN A 10 19.85 -11.44 -12.44
CA GLN A 10 19.29 -10.57 -13.48
C GLN A 10 17.91 -10.04 -13.06
N LYS A 11 17.90 -8.90 -12.36
CA LYS A 11 16.74 -8.01 -12.38
C LYS A 11 16.58 -7.53 -13.82
N ARG A 12 15.41 -7.80 -14.40
CA ARG A 12 14.94 -7.18 -15.65
C ARG A 12 15.34 -5.71 -15.65
N VAL A 13 16.12 -5.29 -16.66
CA VAL A 13 16.63 -3.93 -16.80
C VAL A 13 15.49 -2.97 -16.51
N SER A 14 15.64 -2.16 -15.47
CA SER A 14 14.70 -1.10 -15.17
C SER A 14 14.72 -0.17 -16.37
N PHE A 15 13.67 -0.20 -17.18
CA PHE A 15 13.35 0.91 -18.06
C PHE A 15 13.46 2.18 -17.23
N GLN A 16 14.21 3.16 -17.74
CA GLN A 16 14.49 4.42 -17.07
C GLN A 16 13.19 4.94 -16.47
N THR A 17 13.09 4.91 -15.13
CA THR A 17 12.03 5.61 -14.43
C THR A 17 12.25 7.08 -14.73
N SER A 18 11.49 7.63 -15.66
CA SER A 18 11.29 9.08 -15.71
C SER A 18 11.03 9.52 -14.26
N GLY A 19 11.92 10.36 -13.73
CA GLY A 19 11.99 10.68 -12.32
C GLY A 19 10.65 11.23 -11.84
N ARG A 20 9.84 10.39 -11.20
CA ARG A 20 8.57 10.82 -10.63
C ARG A 20 8.89 11.67 -9.41
N THR A 21 8.72 12.97 -9.53
CA THR A 21 8.78 13.88 -8.40
C THR A 21 7.56 13.63 -7.50
N PRO A 22 7.76 13.31 -6.20
CA PRO A 22 6.66 13.27 -5.25
C PRO A 22 5.89 14.59 -5.23
N LYS A 23 4.62 14.53 -4.84
CA LYS A 23 3.83 15.73 -4.57
C LYS A 23 4.48 16.61 -3.51
N LYS A 24 4.25 17.92 -3.62
CA LYS A 24 4.86 18.92 -2.72
C LYS A 24 4.11 19.02 -1.40
N GLU A 25 2.84 18.63 -1.37
CA GLU A 25 1.98 18.72 -0.19
C GLU A 25 1.49 17.34 0.25
N ARG A 26 1.36 17.17 1.57
CA ARG A 26 0.69 16.01 2.19
C ARG A 26 -0.76 15.95 1.73
N LEU A 27 -1.26 14.74 1.50
CA LEU A 27 -2.62 14.42 1.05
C LEU A 27 -3.01 14.99 -0.33
N GLU A 28 -2.07 15.59 -1.07
CA GLU A 28 -2.31 16.04 -2.45
C GLU A 28 -2.56 14.87 -3.41
N LEU A 29 -1.98 13.71 -3.11
CA LEU A 29 -2.17 12.46 -3.83
C LEU A 29 -1.95 11.28 -2.89
N VAL A 30 -2.93 10.39 -2.82
CA VAL A 30 -2.86 9.15 -2.06
C VAL A 30 -2.92 7.98 -3.03
N HIS A 31 -1.99 7.03 -2.91
CA HIS A 31 -2.00 5.78 -3.68
C HIS A 31 -2.65 4.69 -2.83
N SER A 32 -3.49 3.87 -3.44
CA SER A 32 -4.14 2.75 -2.77
C SER A 32 -4.16 1.51 -3.63
N ASP A 33 -3.98 0.36 -2.99
CA ASP A 33 -3.98 -0.96 -3.61
C ASP A 33 -4.40 -2.02 -2.60
N VAL A 34 -5.06 -3.08 -3.08
CA VAL A 34 -5.53 -4.19 -2.25
C VAL A 34 -4.69 -5.41 -2.53
N TRP A 35 -4.02 -5.89 -1.48
CA TRP A 35 -3.32 -7.17 -1.54
C TRP A 35 -4.24 -8.32 -1.11
N GLY A 36 -4.19 -9.42 -1.87
CA GLY A 36 -4.90 -10.68 -1.60
C GLY A 36 -5.76 -11.16 -2.78
N PRO A 37 -6.50 -12.27 -2.62
CA PRO A 37 -6.63 -13.06 -1.39
C PRO A 37 -5.37 -13.84 -1.04
N THR A 38 -5.12 -14.02 0.26
CA THR A 38 -4.20 -15.07 0.76
C THR A 38 -4.96 -16.37 1.04
N THR A 39 -4.30 -17.50 0.74
CA THR A 39 -4.81 -18.84 1.04
C THR A 39 -4.85 -19.14 2.54
N ILE A 40 -4.05 -18.43 3.33
CA ILE A 40 -3.96 -18.60 4.78
C ILE A 40 -4.62 -17.40 5.44
N SER A 41 -5.73 -17.63 6.14
CA SER A 41 -6.36 -16.61 6.96
C SER A 41 -5.42 -16.15 8.07
N SER A 42 -5.50 -14.87 8.44
CA SER A 42 -4.85 -14.41 9.67
C SER A 42 -5.55 -15.00 10.90
N ILE A 43 -4.96 -14.84 12.09
CA ILE A 43 -5.61 -15.20 13.36
C ILE A 43 -6.98 -14.51 13.50
N GLY A 44 -7.07 -13.25 13.07
CA GLY A 44 -8.33 -12.49 13.03
C GLY A 44 -9.24 -12.79 11.83
N GLY A 45 -9.00 -13.88 11.09
CA GLY A 45 -9.82 -14.31 9.95
C GLY A 45 -9.76 -13.38 8.73
N LYS A 46 -8.67 -12.63 8.56
CA LYS A 46 -8.49 -11.71 7.43
C LYS A 46 -7.83 -12.41 6.26
N HIS A 47 -8.17 -11.99 5.04
CA HIS A 47 -7.66 -12.55 3.78
C HIS A 47 -7.05 -11.51 2.85
N TYR A 48 -7.22 -10.23 3.18
CA TYR A 48 -6.76 -9.11 2.38
C TYR A 48 -6.19 -8.03 3.29
N PHE A 49 -5.42 -7.12 2.70
CA PHE A 49 -5.22 -5.80 3.28
C PHE A 49 -5.27 -4.74 2.19
N VAL A 50 -5.75 -3.55 2.54
CA VAL A 50 -5.66 -2.36 1.70
C VAL A 50 -4.60 -1.42 2.26
N THR A 51 -3.83 -0.82 1.37
CA THR A 51 -2.89 0.25 1.74
C THR A 51 -3.37 1.61 1.28
N PHE A 52 -3.10 2.62 2.09
CA PHE A 52 -3.20 4.03 1.72
C PHE A 52 -1.82 4.64 1.91
N ILE A 53 -1.29 5.31 0.89
CA ILE A 53 0.08 5.80 0.89
C ILE A 53 0.07 7.25 0.45
N ASP A 54 0.48 8.15 1.35
CA ASP A 54 0.65 9.55 1.01
C ASP A 54 1.86 9.70 0.06
N ASP A 55 1.66 10.36 -1.07
CA ASP A 55 2.71 10.50 -2.07
C ASP A 55 3.90 11.34 -1.57
N HIS A 56 3.60 12.40 -0.82
CA HIS A 56 4.58 13.35 -0.32
C HIS A 56 5.43 12.76 0.82
N SER A 57 4.78 12.39 1.94
CA SER A 57 5.47 11.91 3.14
C SER A 57 5.91 10.45 3.07
N ARG A 58 5.41 9.70 2.08
CA ARG A 58 5.58 8.24 1.96
C ARG A 58 4.99 7.43 3.12
N LYS A 59 4.25 8.06 4.04
CA LYS A 59 3.58 7.39 5.16
C LYS A 59 2.56 6.38 4.63
N VAL A 60 2.56 5.20 5.24
CA VAL A 60 1.75 4.05 4.83
C VAL A 60 0.75 3.71 5.92
N TRP A 61 -0.52 3.57 5.57
CA TRP A 61 -1.54 3.01 6.44
C TRP A 61 -1.99 1.67 5.86
N VAL A 62 -2.21 0.68 6.73
CA VAL A 62 -2.65 -0.66 6.34
C VAL A 62 -3.92 -1.03 7.10
N TYR A 63 -4.93 -1.53 6.41
CA TYR A 63 -6.17 -2.04 7.00
C TYR A 63 -6.42 -3.48 6.54
N PHE A 64 -6.62 -4.38 7.49
CA PHE A 64 -6.83 -5.81 7.21
C PHE A 64 -8.32 -6.14 7.05
N LEU A 65 -8.65 -6.85 5.99
CA LEU A 65 -10.02 -7.09 5.54
C LEU A 65 -10.30 -8.59 5.41
N LYS A 66 -11.54 -8.97 5.71
CA LYS A 66 -12.07 -10.31 5.42
C LYS A 66 -12.51 -10.41 3.96
N HIS A 67 -13.10 -9.34 3.42
CA HIS A 67 -13.58 -9.27 2.04
C HIS A 67 -13.15 -7.96 1.36
N LYS A 68 -12.94 -7.98 0.03
CA LYS A 68 -12.63 -6.78 -0.75
C LYS A 68 -13.73 -5.71 -0.69
N SER A 69 -14.98 -6.08 -0.45
CA SER A 69 -16.10 -5.15 -0.29
C SER A 69 -15.94 -4.22 0.93
N GLU A 70 -15.07 -4.55 1.90
CA GLU A 70 -14.81 -3.73 3.08
C GLU A 70 -13.89 -2.52 2.81
N VAL A 71 -13.30 -2.43 1.61
CA VAL A 71 -12.36 -1.36 1.24
C VAL A 71 -13.00 0.03 1.36
N PHE A 72 -14.25 0.19 0.95
CA PHE A 72 -14.95 1.48 1.03
C PHE A 72 -15.12 1.96 2.49
N GLU A 73 -15.53 1.06 3.38
CA GLU A 73 -15.68 1.38 4.81
C GLU A 73 -14.33 1.61 5.50
N ALA A 74 -13.27 0.92 5.06
CA ALA A 74 -11.91 1.20 5.51
C ALA A 74 -11.45 2.60 5.06
N PHE A 75 -11.70 2.96 3.80
CA PHE A 75 -11.35 4.29 3.26
C PHE A 75 -12.04 5.43 4.00
N LYS A 76 -13.35 5.33 4.26
CA LYS A 76 -14.09 6.37 5.02
C LYS A 76 -13.49 6.59 6.41
N ARG A 77 -13.23 5.51 7.15
CA ARG A 77 -12.62 5.57 8.49
C ARG A 77 -11.22 6.18 8.44
N TRP A 78 -10.40 5.73 7.49
CA TRP A 78 -9.05 6.24 7.32
C TRP A 78 -9.03 7.73 6.95
N LYS A 79 -9.85 8.15 5.97
CA LYS A 79 -10.00 9.55 5.56
C LYS A 79 -10.38 10.45 6.74
N ALA A 80 -11.40 10.07 7.50
CA ALA A 80 -11.85 10.88 8.65
C ALA A 80 -10.73 11.07 9.67
N MET A 81 -10.00 9.99 9.99
CA MET A 81 -8.86 10.04 10.90
C MET A 81 -7.73 10.93 10.36
N VAL A 82 -7.26 10.69 9.13
CA VAL A 82 -6.07 11.37 8.61
C VAL A 82 -6.31 12.86 8.37
N GLU A 83 -7.51 13.23 7.93
CA GLU A 83 -7.86 14.65 7.75
C GLU A 83 -8.01 15.36 9.09
N ASN A 84 -8.55 14.69 10.11
CA ASN A 84 -8.66 15.25 11.45
C ASN A 84 -7.29 15.42 12.12
N GLU A 85 -6.39 14.44 11.98
CA GLU A 85 -5.03 14.50 12.53
C GLU A 85 -4.17 15.59 11.89
N THR A 86 -4.38 15.87 10.60
CA THR A 86 -3.50 16.75 9.83
C THR A 86 -4.08 18.14 9.58
N GLY A 87 -5.40 18.31 9.71
CA GLY A 87 -6.11 19.52 9.26
C GLY A 87 -6.14 19.66 7.72
N LEU A 88 -5.64 18.69 6.97
CA LEU A 88 -5.55 18.71 5.52
C LEU A 88 -6.64 17.84 4.91
N LYS A 89 -6.99 18.11 3.64
CA LYS A 89 -7.97 17.32 2.87
C LYS A 89 -7.29 16.49 1.79
N ILE A 90 -7.80 15.28 1.57
CA ILE A 90 -7.37 14.43 0.45
C ILE A 90 -7.84 15.08 -0.84
N LYS A 91 -6.91 15.45 -1.73
CA LYS A 91 -7.26 16.07 -3.03
C LYS A 91 -7.52 15.01 -4.10
N ARG A 92 -6.67 13.98 -4.14
CA ARG A 92 -6.71 12.94 -5.18
C ARG A 92 -6.43 11.56 -4.62
N LEU A 93 -7.22 10.58 -5.05
CA LEU A 93 -7.03 9.17 -4.74
C LEU A 93 -6.69 8.43 -6.03
N ARG A 94 -5.53 7.79 -6.06
CA ARG A 94 -5.11 6.93 -7.17
C ARG A 94 -5.21 5.47 -6.78
N THR A 95 -5.95 4.72 -7.59
CA THR A 95 -6.15 3.28 -7.40
C THR A 95 -5.77 2.54 -8.69
N ASP A 96 -5.62 1.24 -8.60
CA ASP A 96 -5.66 0.37 -9.77
C ASP A 96 -7.11 0.25 -10.29
N ASN A 97 -7.31 -0.60 -11.30
CA ASN A 97 -8.64 -0.90 -11.86
C ASN A 97 -9.36 -2.03 -11.09
N GLY A 98 -9.09 -2.17 -9.78
CA GLY A 98 -9.78 -3.14 -8.93
C GLY A 98 -11.29 -2.85 -8.83
N GLY A 99 -12.10 -3.92 -8.92
CA GLY A 99 -13.57 -3.88 -8.83
C GLY A 99 -14.12 -3.19 -7.58
N GLU A 100 -13.37 -3.27 -6.47
CA GLU A 100 -13.66 -2.61 -5.19
C GLU A 100 -13.74 -1.08 -5.27
N TYR A 101 -13.06 -0.47 -6.24
CA TYR A 101 -13.08 0.97 -6.49
C TYR A 101 -14.05 1.36 -7.62
N GLU A 102 -14.72 0.38 -8.21
CA GLU A 102 -15.73 0.58 -9.26
C GLU A 102 -17.14 0.79 -8.71
N ASP A 103 -17.36 0.46 -7.43
CA ASP A 103 -18.64 0.67 -6.75
C ASP A 103 -19.10 2.14 -6.92
N THR A 104 -20.30 2.29 -7.47
CA THR A 104 -21.01 3.56 -7.61
C THR A 104 -21.03 4.36 -6.31
N ARG A 105 -21.12 3.69 -5.15
CA ARG A 105 -21.11 4.32 -3.82
C ARG A 105 -19.76 4.95 -3.51
N PHE A 106 -18.66 4.27 -3.84
CA PHE A 106 -17.30 4.80 -3.63
C PHE A 106 -17.09 6.05 -4.49
N LYS A 107 -17.39 5.96 -5.79
CA LYS A 107 -17.25 7.08 -6.72
C LYS A 107 -18.09 8.28 -6.31
N LYS A 108 -19.36 8.05 -5.96
CA LYS A 108 -20.28 9.09 -5.48
C LYS A 108 -19.75 9.76 -4.22
N PHE A 109 -19.30 8.97 -3.24
CA PHE A 109 -18.71 9.52 -2.02
C PHE A 109 -17.46 10.37 -2.30
N CYS A 110 -16.55 9.90 -3.16
CA CYS A 110 -15.38 10.70 -3.54
C CYS A 110 -15.78 12.02 -4.20
N TYR A 111 -16.75 11.98 -5.12
CA TYR A 111 -17.27 13.17 -5.78
C TYR A 111 -17.86 14.17 -4.77
N GLU A 112 -18.73 13.71 -3.87
CA GLU A 112 -19.35 14.53 -2.82
C GLU A 112 -18.32 15.12 -1.84
N GLN A 113 -17.19 14.43 -1.64
CA GLN A 113 -16.09 14.89 -0.79
C GLN A 113 -15.05 15.74 -1.55
N GLY A 114 -15.25 16.02 -2.84
CA GLY A 114 -14.31 16.78 -3.67
C GLY A 114 -13.01 16.05 -3.98
N ILE A 115 -12.99 14.71 -3.85
CA ILE A 115 -11.81 13.87 -4.09
C ILE A 115 -11.80 13.42 -5.54
N ARG A 116 -10.81 13.85 -6.32
CA ARG A 116 -10.64 13.38 -7.69
C ARG A 116 -10.04 11.97 -7.69
N MET A 117 -10.79 11.00 -8.20
CA MET A 117 -10.28 9.66 -8.43
C MET A 117 -9.43 9.62 -9.70
N GLU A 118 -8.24 9.05 -9.60
CA GLU A 118 -7.32 8.80 -10.70
C GLU A 118 -7.17 7.28 -10.89
N ARG A 119 -7.42 6.80 -12.10
CA ARG A 119 -7.22 5.39 -12.45
C ARG A 119 -5.96 5.23 -13.26
N THR A 120 -5.28 4.10 -13.10
CA THR A 120 -4.21 3.72 -14.04
C THR A 120 -4.83 3.28 -15.35
N VAL A 121 -4.33 3.81 -16.47
CA VAL A 121 -4.75 3.34 -17.80
C VAL A 121 -4.24 1.91 -17.96
N PRO A 122 -5.07 0.94 -18.38
CA PRO A 122 -4.62 -0.41 -18.72
C PRO A 122 -3.43 -0.33 -19.70
N GLY A 123 -2.30 -0.93 -19.34
CA GLY A 123 -1.07 -0.85 -20.14
C GLY A 123 -0.03 0.17 -19.66
N THR A 124 -0.30 0.96 -18.61
CA THR A 124 0.71 1.77 -17.91
C THR A 124 0.84 1.38 -16.43
N PRO A 125 1.48 0.23 -16.11
CA PRO A 125 1.68 -0.27 -14.74
C PRO A 125 2.38 0.74 -13.81
N GLN A 126 3.06 1.74 -14.38
CA GLN A 126 3.89 2.68 -13.64
C GLN A 126 3.09 3.62 -12.72
N HIS A 127 1.80 3.88 -13.02
CA HIS A 127 1.05 4.94 -12.33
C HIS A 127 0.62 4.60 -10.90
N ASN A 128 0.25 3.34 -10.61
CA ASN A 128 0.00 2.82 -9.24
C ASN A 128 1.15 1.95 -8.72
N GLY A 129 2.26 1.87 -9.45
CA GLY A 129 3.43 1.11 -9.02
C GLY A 129 3.98 1.53 -7.65
N VAL A 130 3.58 2.68 -7.10
CA VAL A 130 3.90 3.06 -5.72
C VAL A 130 3.20 2.16 -4.70
N ALA A 131 1.90 1.92 -4.86
CA ALA A 131 1.16 1.06 -3.92
C ALA A 131 1.53 -0.40 -4.11
N GLU A 132 1.64 -0.87 -5.35
CA GLU A 132 2.09 -2.24 -5.65
C GLU A 132 3.48 -2.54 -5.07
N ARG A 133 4.45 -1.64 -5.27
CA ARG A 133 5.80 -1.80 -4.70
C ARG A 133 5.77 -1.82 -3.19
N MET A 134 4.95 -0.96 -2.57
CA MET A 134 4.84 -0.93 -1.11
C MET A 134 4.20 -2.22 -0.58
N ASN A 135 3.15 -2.72 -1.22
CA ASN A 135 2.52 -4.01 -0.87
C ASN A 135 3.53 -5.16 -0.97
N ARG A 136 4.37 -5.18 -2.02
CA ARG A 136 5.48 -6.13 -2.13
C ARG A 136 6.48 -5.97 -0.98
N THR A 137 6.93 -4.75 -0.69
CA THR A 137 7.86 -4.51 0.43
C THR A 137 7.29 -4.94 1.78
N LEU A 138 6.01 -4.66 2.05
CA LEU A 138 5.33 -5.06 3.28
C LEU A 138 5.30 -6.58 3.43
N THR A 139 4.91 -7.30 2.37
CA THR A 139 4.80 -8.76 2.39
C THR A 139 6.16 -9.46 2.50
N GLU A 140 7.19 -8.94 1.82
CA GLU A 140 8.57 -9.42 1.94
C GLU A 140 9.10 -9.24 3.38
N ARG A 141 8.94 -8.04 3.96
CA ARG A 141 9.35 -7.77 5.35
C ARG A 141 8.58 -8.60 6.36
N ALA A 142 7.26 -8.70 6.19
CA ALA A 142 6.41 -9.52 7.05
C ALA A 142 6.82 -11.00 7.03
N ARG A 143 7.17 -11.52 5.85
CA ARG A 143 7.69 -12.88 5.72
C ARG A 143 8.99 -13.06 6.49
N SER A 144 9.93 -12.12 6.37
CA SER A 144 11.21 -12.16 7.10
C SER A 144 11.02 -12.10 8.62
N ILE A 145 10.23 -11.14 9.11
CA ILE A 145 9.89 -11.01 10.54
C ILE A 145 9.32 -12.33 11.07
N ARG A 146 8.34 -12.90 10.36
CA ARG A 146 7.67 -14.11 10.77
C ARG A 146 8.60 -15.34 10.81
N ILE A 147 9.48 -15.48 9.81
CA ILE A 147 10.47 -16.58 9.76
C ILE A 147 11.49 -16.43 10.89
N GLN A 148 12.03 -15.22 11.09
CA GLN A 148 13.01 -14.95 12.14
C GLN A 148 12.44 -15.19 13.54
N SER A 149 11.17 -14.86 13.77
CA SER A 149 10.49 -15.06 15.05
C SER A 149 9.88 -16.46 15.22
N GLY A 150 10.03 -17.38 14.26
CA GLY A 150 9.45 -18.72 14.33
C GLY A 150 7.91 -18.76 14.36
N LEU A 151 7.24 -17.69 13.90
CA LEU A 151 5.79 -17.55 14.01
C LEU A 151 5.06 -18.35 12.90
N PRO A 152 3.90 -18.98 13.17
CA PRO A 152 3.06 -19.62 12.16
C PRO A 152 2.59 -18.67 11.04
N LYS A 153 2.25 -19.19 9.86
CA LYS A 153 1.82 -18.39 8.69
C LYS A 153 0.56 -17.54 8.94
N GLN A 154 -0.27 -17.91 9.92
CA GLN A 154 -1.46 -17.16 10.34
C GLN A 154 -1.14 -15.79 10.96
N PHE A 155 0.10 -15.56 11.42
CA PHE A 155 0.54 -14.27 11.96
C PHE A 155 0.91 -13.24 10.86
N TRP A 156 0.53 -13.48 9.61
CA TRP A 156 0.92 -12.61 8.50
C TRP A 156 0.40 -11.18 8.67
N ALA A 157 -0.79 -11.00 9.24
CA ALA A 157 -1.39 -9.67 9.41
C ALA A 157 -0.62 -8.86 10.46
N GLU A 158 -0.28 -9.47 11.60
CA GLU A 158 0.51 -8.91 12.68
C GLU A 158 1.93 -8.56 12.19
N ALA A 159 2.51 -9.45 11.37
CA ALA A 159 3.82 -9.22 10.76
C ALA A 159 3.80 -8.08 9.72
N VAL A 160 2.73 -7.96 8.91
CA VAL A 160 2.53 -6.82 8.00
C VAL A 160 2.33 -5.52 8.76
N ASN A 161 1.55 -5.55 9.85
CA ASN A 161 1.33 -4.38 10.69
C ASN A 161 2.66 -3.89 11.31
N THR A 162 3.48 -4.83 11.79
CA THR A 162 4.82 -4.55 12.30
C THR A 162 5.72 -3.99 11.19
N ALA A 163 5.69 -4.56 10.00
CA ALA A 163 6.46 -4.05 8.86
C ALA A 163 6.07 -2.60 8.51
N ALA A 164 4.77 -2.29 8.47
CA ALA A 164 4.27 -0.94 8.21
C ALA A 164 4.71 0.04 9.30
N TYR A 165 4.66 -0.38 10.56
CA TYR A 165 5.15 0.39 11.69
C TYR A 165 6.64 0.74 11.56
N LEU A 166 7.47 -0.24 11.20
CA LEU A 166 8.90 -0.05 10.99
C LEU A 166 9.20 0.84 9.77
N ILE A 167 8.38 0.79 8.72
CA ILE A 167 8.51 1.66 7.53
C ILE A 167 8.18 3.12 7.88
N ASN A 168 7.17 3.35 8.71
CA ASN A 168 6.73 4.70 9.08
C ASN A 168 7.62 5.39 10.13
N ARG A 169 8.52 4.64 10.78
CA ARG A 169 9.49 5.22 11.72
C ARG A 169 10.65 5.85 10.94
N PRO A 170 11.01 7.12 11.20
CA PRO A 170 12.25 7.67 10.68
C PRO A 170 13.42 6.82 11.19
N ILE A 171 14.36 6.47 10.30
CA ILE A 171 15.68 5.99 10.74
C ILE A 171 16.40 7.22 11.31
N GLY A 172 16.17 7.52 12.58
CA GLY A 172 17.03 8.42 13.35
C GLY A 172 18.29 7.67 13.74
N SER A 173 19.42 8.06 13.14
CA SER A 173 20.77 7.93 13.71
C SER A 173 21.13 6.57 14.33
N ILE A 174 21.45 5.58 13.49
CA ILE A 174 22.57 4.71 13.84
C ILE A 174 23.80 5.50 13.41
N GLY A 175 24.51 6.07 14.39
CA GLY A 175 25.80 6.69 14.14
C GLY A 175 26.72 5.68 13.45
N ALA A 176 27.29 6.10 12.34
CA ALA A 176 28.56 5.64 11.82
C ALA A 176 29.40 6.90 11.57
#